data_AF-T1A6N1-F1
#
_entry.id   AF-T1A6N1-F1
#
_cell.length_a   1.000
_cell.length_b   1.000
_cell.length_c   1.000
_cell.angle_alpha   90.00
_cell.angle_beta   90.00
_cell.angle_gamma   90.00
#
_symmetry.space_group_name_H-M   'P 1'
#
loop_
_entity.id
_entity.type
_entity.pdbx_description
1 polymer ?
#
loop_
_entity_poly.entity_id
_entity_poly.type
_entity_poly.pdbx_seq_one_letter_code
_entity_poly.pdbx_strand_id
1 'polypeptide(L)'
;HESLNRPLLLLGGERTWMIVLGMLCGVFCFVLMHWWSFGLGIVLWFAGRAPLVRAAKADPQLSKTARRFLKYKAFYPAAATPFAGLKEKV
;
A
#
# COMPACT_ATOMS: atom_id res chain seq x y z
N HIS A 1 7.61 -19.44 16.67
CA HIS A 1 6.78 -18.23 16.73
C HIS A 1 6.43 -17.74 15.31
N GLU A 2 5.32 -18.23 14.73
CA GLU A 2 4.88 -17.90 13.35
C GLU A 2 3.99 -16.65 13.23
N SER A 3 3.66 -16.01 14.35
CA SER A 3 2.80 -14.81 14.40
C SER A 3 3.46 -13.55 13.84
N LEU A 4 4.79 -13.54 13.67
CA LEU A 4 5.53 -12.36 13.20
C LEU A 4 5.58 -12.21 11.67
N ASN A 5 5.24 -13.27 10.91
CA ASN A 5 5.24 -13.24 9.45
C ASN A 5 3.88 -12.80 8.86
N ARG A 6 2.80 -12.84 9.66
CA ARG A 6 1.48 -12.41 9.20
C ARG A 6 1.49 -10.88 9.06
N PRO A 7 1.14 -10.33 7.89
CA PRO A 7 1.05 -8.88 7.72
C PRO A 7 0.03 -8.33 8.72
N LEU A 8 0.51 -7.50 9.65
CA LEU A 8 -0.31 -6.88 10.67
C LEU A 8 -1.18 -5.79 10.01
N LEU A 9 -2.45 -6.11 9.80
CA LEU A 9 -3.47 -5.18 9.31
C LEU A 9 -3.82 -4.21 10.44
N LEU A 10 -3.51 -2.92 10.29
CA LEU A 10 -3.87 -1.89 11.26
C LEU A 10 -5.23 -1.31 10.88
N LEU A 11 -6.22 -1.44 11.78
CA LEU A 11 -7.59 -0.96 11.57
C LEU A 11 -8.26 -1.52 10.29
N GLY A 12 -7.85 -2.71 9.84
CA GLY A 12 -8.33 -3.34 8.60
C GLY A 12 -7.70 -2.77 7.32
N GLY A 13 -6.71 -1.89 7.45
CA GLY A 13 -5.94 -1.25 6.39
C GLY A 13 -4.47 -1.66 6.39
N GLU A 14 -3.76 -1.37 5.30
CA GLU A 14 -2.30 -1.50 5.27
C GLU A 14 -1.68 -0.43 6.20
N ARG A 15 -0.90 -0.87 7.19
CA ARG A 15 -0.34 -0.04 8.27
C ARG A 15 0.32 1.25 7.78
N THR A 16 1.17 1.17 6.77
CA THR A 16 1.96 2.33 6.30
C THR A 16 1.05 3.44 5.80
N TRP A 17 0.09 3.10 4.94
CA TRP A 17 -0.85 4.06 4.39
C TRP A 17 -1.79 4.65 5.44
N MET A 18 -2.20 3.86 6.43
CA MET A 18 -3.02 4.33 7.55
C MET A 18 -2.29 5.39 8.39
N ILE A 19 -1.00 5.19 8.67
CA ILE A 19 -0.18 6.12 9.46
C ILE A 19 0.03 7.42 8.68
N VAL A 20 0.34 7.34 7.38
CA VAL A 20 0.52 8.51 6.51
C VAL A 20 -0.78 9.32 6.40
N LEU A 21 -1.93 8.66 6.23
CA LEU A 21 -3.23 9.33 6.20
C LEU A 21 -3.50 10.05 7.52
N GLY A 22 -3.19 9.43 8.66
CA GLY A 22 -3.44 10.02 9.99
C GLY A 22 -2.56 11.22 10.25
N MET A 23 -1.30 11.13 9.84
CA MET A 23 -0.37 12.25 9.90
C MET A 23 -0.82 13.41 9.01
N LEU A 24 -1.18 13.14 7.74
CA LEU A 24 -1.68 14.17 6.83
C LEU A 24 -2.93 14.85 7.37
N CYS A 25 -3.87 14.08 7.92
CA CYS A 25 -5.09 14.63 8.49
C CYS A 25 -4.82 15.48 9.74
N GLY A 26 -3.91 15.03 10.60
CA GLY A 26 -3.47 15.79 11.77
C GLY A 26 -2.77 17.10 11.41
N VAL A 27 -1.87 17.07 10.43
CA VAL A 27 -1.19 18.26 9.90
C VAL A 27 -2.21 19.22 9.27
N PHE A 28 -3.15 18.70 8.48
CA PHE A 28 -4.21 19.50 7.86
C PHE A 28 -5.05 20.25 8.92
N CYS A 29 -5.44 19.59 10.00
CA CYS A 29 -6.15 20.24 11.11
C CYS A 29 -5.33 21.38 11.75
N PHE A 30 -4.01 21.21 11.87
CA PHE A 30 -3.11 22.22 12.44
C PHE A 30 -2.90 23.42 11.50
N VAL A 31 -2.82 23.21 10.19
CA VAL A 31 -2.55 24.27 9.21
C VAL A 31 -3.71 25.28 9.10
N LEU A 32 -4.96 24.82 9.19
CA LEU A 32 -6.11 25.70 8.97
C LEU A 32 -6.56 26.49 10.20
N MET A 33 -6.17 26.10 11.43
CA MET A 33 -6.44 26.79 12.72
C MET A 33 -7.84 27.46 12.86
N HIS A 34 -8.87 26.84 12.28
CA HIS A 34 -10.26 27.30 12.26
C HIS A 34 -11.18 26.20 12.79
N TRP A 35 -12.26 26.57 13.48
CA TRP A 35 -13.26 25.64 14.02
C TRP A 35 -13.87 24.72 12.94
N TRP A 36 -14.06 25.22 11.72
CA TRP A 36 -14.50 24.45 10.56
C TRP A 36 -13.52 23.35 10.13
N SER A 37 -12.22 23.56 10.37
CA SER A 37 -11.19 22.59 10.00
C SER A 37 -11.28 21.30 10.80
N PHE A 38 -11.80 21.36 12.03
CA PHE A 38 -11.97 20.17 12.84
C PHE A 38 -13.02 19.24 12.23
N GLY A 39 -14.14 19.82 11.77
CA GLY A 39 -15.18 19.08 11.03
C GLY A 39 -14.67 18.52 9.71
N LEU A 40 -13.98 19.34 8.91
CA LEU A 40 -13.40 18.88 7.64
C LEU A 40 -12.33 17.79 7.83
N GLY A 41 -11.50 17.90 8.86
CA GLY A 41 -10.50 16.88 9.19
C GLY A 41 -11.14 15.54 9.56
N ILE A 42 -12.20 15.54 10.37
CA ILE A 42 -12.94 14.31 10.68
C ILE A 42 -13.56 13.70 9.42
N VAL A 43 -14.21 14.51 8.58
CA VAL A 43 -14.81 14.04 7.34
C VAL A 43 -13.75 13.47 6.40
N LEU A 44 -12.62 14.16 6.23
CA LEU A 44 -11.51 13.72 5.41
C LEU A 44 -10.89 12.42 5.93
N TRP A 45 -10.75 12.29 7.26
CA TRP A 45 -10.27 11.08 7.90
C TRP A 45 -11.15 9.87 7.57
N PHE A 46 -12.47 9.99 7.76
CA PHE A 46 -13.40 8.90 7.47
C PHE A 46 -13.48 8.61 5.96
N ALA A 47 -13.52 9.64 5.13
CA ALA A 47 -13.57 9.52 3.67
C ALA A 47 -12.30 8.86 3.10
N GLY A 48 -11.11 9.18 3.63
CA GLY A 48 -9.85 8.58 3.22
C GLY A 48 -9.62 7.18 3.80
N ARG A 49 -10.11 6.93 5.03
CA ARG A 49 -9.99 5.63 5.69
C ARG A 49 -10.83 4.55 5.02
N ALA A 50 -12.06 4.87 4.62
CA ALA A 50 -12.98 3.91 4.00
C ALA A 50 -12.41 3.16 2.77
N PRO A 51 -11.84 3.83 1.75
CA PRO A 51 -11.24 3.15 0.61
C PRO A 51 -9.97 2.39 0.99
N LEU A 52 -9.16 2.88 1.95
CA LEU A 52 -7.96 2.18 2.43
C LEU A 52 -8.28 0.83 3.10
N VAL A 53 -9.36 0.78 3.90
CA VAL A 53 -9.85 -0.48 4.49
C VAL A 53 -10.38 -1.42 3.42
N ARG A 54 -11.03 -0.88 2.39
CA ARG A 54 -11.56 -1.68 1.27
C ARG A 54 -10.44 -2.24 0.38
N ALA A 55 -9.39 -1.46 0.14
CA ALA A 55 -8.21 -1.87 -0.60
C ALA A 55 -7.40 -2.95 0.15
N ALA A 56 -7.26 -2.83 1.47
CA ALA A 56 -6.57 -3.82 2.28
C ALA A 56 -7.36 -5.14 2.45
N LYS A 57 -8.70 -5.11 2.33
CA LYS A 57 -9.51 -6.33 2.18
C LYS A 57 -9.25 -7.04 0.86
N ALA A 58 -8.99 -6.28 -0.21
CA ALA A 58 -8.71 -6.85 -1.52
C ALA A 58 -7.29 -7.42 -1.60
N ASP A 59 -6.29 -6.73 -1.05
CA ASP A 59 -4.91 -7.22 -1.06
C ASP A 59 -4.07 -6.67 0.12
N PRO A 60 -3.90 -7.46 1.20
CA PRO A 60 -3.15 -7.08 2.41
C PRO A 60 -1.66 -6.79 2.20
N GLN A 61 -1.08 -7.25 1.08
CA GLN A 61 0.36 -7.14 0.81
C GLN A 61 0.69 -6.22 -0.36
N LEU A 62 -0.29 -5.45 -0.85
CA LEU A 62 -0.14 -4.60 -2.03
C LEU A 62 1.09 -3.70 -1.96
N SER A 63 1.44 -2.97 -0.89
CA SER A 63 2.67 -2.15 -0.94
C SER A 63 3.97 -2.93 -1.09
N LYS A 64 4.11 -4.07 -0.41
CA LYS A 64 5.37 -4.83 -0.46
C LYS A 64 5.51 -5.54 -1.79
N THR A 65 4.43 -6.14 -2.28
CA THR A 65 4.43 -6.85 -3.55
C THR A 65 4.34 -5.90 -4.73
N ALA A 66 3.57 -4.82 -4.70
CA ALA A 66 3.47 -3.85 -5.79
C ALA A 66 4.79 -3.15 -6.07
N ARG A 67 5.58 -2.79 -5.05
CA ARG A 67 6.93 -2.25 -5.30
C ARG A 67 7.82 -3.26 -6.02
N ARG A 68 7.65 -4.55 -5.71
CA ARG A 68 8.35 -5.65 -6.38
C ARG A 68 7.82 -5.84 -7.80
N PHE A 69 6.50 -5.84 -7.99
CA PHE A 69 5.80 -6.00 -9.27
C PHE A 69 6.10 -4.84 -10.23
N LEU A 70 6.17 -3.60 -9.73
CA LEU A 70 6.59 -2.42 -10.49
C LEU A 70 8.09 -2.46 -10.83
N LYS A 71 8.91 -3.09 -9.99
CA LYS A 71 10.36 -3.23 -10.21
C LYS A 71 10.69 -4.35 -11.20
N TYR A 72 9.87 -5.40 -11.30
CA TYR A 72 10.02 -6.43 -12.31
C TYR A 72 9.38 -5.98 -13.62
N LYS A 73 10.17 -6.03 -14.69
CA LYS A 73 9.74 -5.69 -16.05
C LYS A 73 8.59 -6.62 -16.46
N ALA A 74 7.57 -6.09 -17.13
CA ALA A 74 6.44 -6.87 -17.69
C ALA A 74 6.89 -8.04 -18.59
N PHE A 75 8.12 -7.96 -19.11
CA PHE A 75 8.75 -9.02 -19.87
C PHE A 75 9.59 -9.92 -18.97
N TYR A 76 9.01 -11.05 -18.57
CA TYR A 76 9.75 -12.19 -18.04
C TYR A 76 10.21 -13.01 -19.25
N PRO A 77 11.49 -12.97 -19.65
CA PRO A 77 11.96 -13.86 -20.71
C PRO A 77 11.70 -15.30 -20.27
N ALA A 78 11.14 -16.13 -21.14
CA ALA A 78 10.84 -17.54 -20.89
C ALA A 78 12.12 -18.41 -20.79
N ALA A 79 13.19 -17.84 -20.24
CA ALA A 79 14.40 -18.53 -19.88
C ALA A 79 14.25 -19.08 -18.45
N ALA A 80 13.37 -20.07 -18.28
CA ALA A 80 13.22 -20.79 -17.00
C ALA A 80 14.49 -21.57 -16.61
N THR A 81 15.41 -21.76 -17.57
CA THR A 81 16.67 -22.46 -17.39
C THR A 81 17.84 -21.60 -17.90
N PRO A 82 19.01 -21.64 -17.25
CA PRO A 82 20.21 -20.89 -17.66
C PRO A 82 20.72 -21.24 -19.07
N PHE A 83 20.21 -22.29 -19.71
CA PHE A 83 20.58 -22.73 -21.06
C PHE A 83 19.63 -22.25 -22.17
N ALA A 84 18.57 -21.49 -21.85
CA ALA A 84 17.53 -21.16 -22.84
C ALA A 84 18.05 -20.35 -24.04
N GLY A 85 19.02 -19.44 -23.84
CA GLY A 85 19.61 -18.64 -24.92
C GLY A 85 20.52 -19.42 -25.88
N LEU A 86 20.92 -20.64 -25.54
CA LEU A 86 21.74 -21.51 -26.40
C LEU A 86 20.91 -22.25 -27.46
N LYS A 87 19.60 -22.41 -27.25
CA LYS A 87 18.73 -23.19 -28.15
C LYS A 87 18.19 -22.37 -29.33
N GLU A 88 18.18 -21.05 -29.23
CA GLU A 88 17.69 -20.15 -30.30
C GLU A 88 18.73 -19.90 -31.40
N LYS A 89 19.99 -20.29 -31.18
CA LYS A 89 21.12 -20.06 -32.12
C LYS A 89 21.54 -21.31 -32.91
N VAL A 90 20.80 -22.41 -32.82
CA VAL A 90 21.01 -23.66 -33.57
C VAL A 90 19.88 -23.80 -34.58
#